data_AF-A0AAX1W055-F1
#
_entry.id   AF-A0AAX1W055-F1
#
_cell.length_a   1.000
_cell.length_b   1.000
_cell.length_c   1.000
_cell.angle_alpha   90.00
_cell.angle_beta   90.00
_cell.angle_gamma   90.00
#
_symmetry.space_group_name_H-M   'P 1'
#
loop_
_entity.id
_entity.type
_entity.pdbx_description
1 polymer ?
#
loop_
_entity_poly.entity_id
_entity_poly.type
_entity_poly.pdbx_seq_one_letter_code
_entity_poly.pdbx_strand_id
1 'polypeptide(L)' 'SYQYDSLGRRVAKQSEIKGQTAHKRFLWQGLRMLREESPGQSSLYIYEPGSYAPLARVDEKEGEVENKVYYFHTDQI' A
#
# COMPACT_ATOMS: atom_id res chain seq x y z
N SER A 1 -4.63 -10.46 12.97
CA SER A 1 -5.14 -9.30 13.74
C SER A 1 -4.97 -8.01 12.94
N TYR A 2 -5.68 -6.95 13.33
CA TYR A 2 -5.63 -5.64 12.69
C TYR A 2 -5.35 -4.56 13.73
N GLN A 3 -4.65 -3.51 13.33
CA GLN A 3 -4.39 -2.32 14.15
C GLN A 3 -4.86 -1.08 13.39
N TYR A 4 -5.39 -0.11 14.13
CA TYR A 4 -5.99 1.11 13.59
C TYR A 4 -5.45 2.34 14.33
N ASP A 5 -5.38 3.48 13.65
CA ASP A 5 -5.12 4.77 14.28
C ASP A 5 -6.42 5.40 14.86
N SER A 6 -6.30 6.57 15.47
CA SER A 6 -7.42 7.31 16.07
C SER A 6 -8.46 7.79 15.07
N LEU A 7 -8.14 7.81 13.77
CA LEU A 7 -9.07 8.13 12.68
C LEU A 7 -9.75 6.87 12.12
N GLY A 8 -9.49 5.70 12.70
CA GLY A 8 -10.05 4.42 12.27
C GLY A 8 -9.40 3.86 11.00
N ARG A 9 -8.25 4.39 10.55
CA ARG A 9 -7.54 3.88 9.38
C ARG A 9 -6.68 2.69 9.79
N ARG A 10 -6.66 1.64 8.97
CA ARG A 10 -5.83 0.46 9.24
C ARG A 10 -4.36 0.81 9.07
N VAL A 11 -3.57 0.64 10.12
CA VAL A 11 -2.11 0.91 10.11
C VAL A 11 -1.26 -0.35 10.08
N ALA A 12 -1.82 -1.49 10.52
CA ALA A 12 -1.16 -2.79 10.39
C ALA A 12 -2.14 -3.95 10.23
N LYS A 13 -1.65 -5.01 9.59
CA LYS A 13 -2.28 -6.33 9.50
C LYS A 13 -1.24 -7.39 9.83
N GLN A 14 -1.64 -8.34 10.67
CA GLN A 14 -0.92 -9.60 10.87
C GLN A 14 -1.84 -10.74 10.42
N SER A 15 -1.32 -11.64 9.58
CA SER A 15 -2.06 -12.80 9.07
C SER A 15 -1.17 -14.03 8.97
N GLU A 16 -1.73 -15.21 9.09
CA GLU A 16 -1.02 -16.45 8.81
C GLU A 16 -1.20 -16.84 7.34
N ILE A 17 -0.08 -17.12 6.67
CA ILE A 17 -0.03 -17.59 5.28
C ILE A 17 0.87 -18.82 5.28
N LYS A 18 0.31 -20.00 4.95
CA LYS A 18 1.05 -21.28 4.91
C LYS A 18 1.83 -21.57 6.21
N GLY A 19 1.21 -21.30 7.36
CA GLY A 19 1.83 -21.51 8.69
C GLY A 19 2.89 -20.48 9.07
N GLN A 20 3.13 -19.46 8.25
CA GLN A 20 4.04 -18.35 8.56
C GLN A 20 3.25 -17.09 8.90
N THR A 21 3.71 -16.34 9.89
CA THR A 21 3.12 -15.05 10.23
C THR A 21 3.63 -13.97 9.26
N ALA A 22 2.72 -13.41 8.48
CA ALA A 22 2.96 -12.26 7.62
C ALA A 22 2.52 -10.98 8.32
N HIS A 23 3.39 -9.97 8.30
CA HIS A 23 3.11 -8.62 8.78
C HIS A 23 3.08 -7.65 7.61
N LYS A 24 2.07 -6.77 7.61
CA LYS A 24 1.94 -5.67 6.65
C LYS A 24 1.64 -4.37 7.40
N ARG A 25 2.33 -3.29 7.06
CA ARG A 25 2.09 -1.93 7.55
C ARG A 25 1.50 -1.06 6.45
N PHE A 26 0.72 -0.05 6.84
CA PHE A 26 0.06 0.87 5.93
C PHE A 26 0.34 2.30 6.37
N LEU A 27 0.77 3.15 5.43
CA LEU A 27 0.99 4.57 5.62
C LEU A 27 -0.10 5.36 4.92
N TRP A 28 -0.54 6.45 5.54
CA TRP A 28 -1.66 7.25 5.06
C TRP A 28 -1.30 8.74 4.95
N GLN A 29 -1.81 9.40 3.91
CA GLN A 29 -1.81 10.85 3.76
C GLN A 29 -3.27 11.34 3.66
N GLY A 30 -3.79 11.93 4.73
CA GLY A 30 -5.23 12.18 4.83
C GLY A 30 -6.02 10.87 4.71
N LEU A 31 -7.00 10.81 3.80
CA LEU A 31 -7.77 9.58 3.54
C LEU A 31 -7.19 8.74 2.39
N ARG A 32 -5.99 9.08 1.89
CA ARG A 32 -5.30 8.33 0.83
C ARG A 32 -4.25 7.40 1.42
N MET A 33 -4.27 6.13 1.00
CA MET A 33 -3.23 5.19 1.41
C MET A 33 -1.99 5.46 0.58
N LEU A 34 -0.91 5.92 1.21
CA LEU A 34 0.31 6.29 0.53
C LEU A 34 1.19 5.07 0.25
N ARG A 35 1.32 4.16 1.22
CA ARG A 35 2.23 3.01 1.10
C ARG A 35 1.71 1.79 1.83
N GLU A 36 2.03 0.62 1.31
CA GLU A 36 2.02 -0.62 2.06
C GLU A 36 3.40 -1.27 2.08
N GLU A 37 3.76 -1.87 3.21
CA GLU A 37 5.09 -2.45 3.45
C GLU A 37 4.96 -3.84 4.07
N SER A 38 5.67 -4.81 3.49
CA SER A 38 5.91 -6.14 4.05
C SER A 38 7.42 -6.40 4.07
N PRO A 39 7.92 -7.40 4.80
CA PRO A 39 9.34 -7.74 4.75
C PRO A 39 9.80 -7.99 3.29
N GLY A 40 10.80 -7.24 2.84
CA GLY A 40 11.37 -7.34 1.49
C GLY A 40 10.49 -6.81 0.34
N GLN A 41 9.37 -6.14 0.63
CA GLN A 41 8.50 -5.59 -0.42
C GLN A 41 7.77 -4.32 0.04
N SER A 42 7.67 -3.32 -0.84
CA SER A 42 6.81 -2.15 -0.62
C SER A 42 6.05 -1.74 -1.88
N SER A 43 4.88 -1.13 -1.70
CA SER A 43 4.09 -0.55 -2.77
C SER A 43 3.72 0.89 -2.42
N LEU A 44 4.15 1.85 -3.25
CA LEU A 44 3.83 3.27 -3.13
C LEU A 44 2.70 3.63 -4.09
N TYR A 45 1.66 4.30 -3.61
CA TYR A 45 0.53 4.76 -4.41
C TYR A 45 0.65 6.25 -4.72
N ILE A 46 0.49 6.60 -5.99
CA ILE A 46 0.50 7.95 -6.52
C ILE A 46 -0.92 8.28 -6.94
N TYR A 47 -1.40 9.47 -6.55
CA TYR A 47 -2.74 9.95 -6.84
C TYR A 47 -2.67 11.18 -7.75
N GLU A 48 -3.73 11.40 -8.52
CA GLU A 48 -3.88 12.64 -9.28
C GLU A 48 -3.89 13.86 -8.33
N PRO A 49 -3.35 15.01 -8.78
CA PRO A 49 -3.34 16.23 -7.97
C PRO A 49 -4.75 16.63 -7.52
N GLY A 50 -4.91 16.87 -6.21
CA GLY A 50 -6.20 17.30 -5.64
C GLY A 50 -7.32 16.25 -5.65
N SER A 51 -7.03 15.01 -6.03
CA SER A 51 -8.02 13.95 -6.18
C SER A 51 -7.72 12.73 -5.30
N TYR A 52 -8.72 11.84 -5.24
CA TYR A 52 -8.62 10.48 -4.69
C TYR A 52 -8.43 9.43 -5.79
N ALA A 53 -8.45 9.83 -7.06
CA ALA A 53 -8.19 8.94 -8.19
C ALA A 53 -6.72 8.47 -8.16
N PRO A 54 -6.47 7.16 -8.11
CA PRO A 54 -5.12 6.62 -8.17
C PRO A 54 -4.58 6.78 -9.60
N LEU A 55 -3.36 7.31 -9.72
CA LEU A 55 -2.66 7.49 -10.99
C LEU A 55 -1.74 6.31 -11.28
N ALA A 56 -0.91 5.94 -10.31
CA ALA A 56 0.08 4.88 -10.46
C ALA A 56 0.41 4.19 -9.14
N ARG A 57 1.03 3.01 -9.24
CA ARG A 57 1.64 2.29 -8.13
C ARG A 57 3.06 1.89 -8.49
N VAL A 58 3.99 2.12 -7.59
CA VAL A 58 5.40 1.71 -7.71
C VAL A 58 5.65 0.59 -6.71
N ASP A 59 5.96 -0.59 -7.21
CA ASP A 59 6.33 -1.75 -6.41
C ASP A 59 7.86 -1.88 -6.37
N GLU A 60 8.40 -1.96 -5.17
CA GLU A 60 9.80 -2.22 -4.86
C GLU A 60 9.91 -3.57 -4.17
N LYS A 61 10.91 -4.37 -4.56
CA LYS A 61 11.17 -5.68 -3.96
C LYS A 61 12.65 -5.87 -3.75
N GLU A 62 13.02 -6.35 -2.57
CA GLU A 62 14.40 -6.63 -2.21
C GLU A 62 15.03 -7.62 -3.20
N GLY A 63 16.20 -7.28 -3.72
CA GLY A 63 16.92 -8.06 -4.73
C GLY A 63 16.51 -7.78 -6.18
N GLU A 64 15.47 -6.98 -6.44
CA GLU A 64 15.18 -6.45 -7.78
C GLU A 64 15.91 -5.11 -7.97
N VAL A 65 16.59 -4.93 -9.11
CA VAL A 65 17.34 -3.69 -9.43
C VAL A 65 16.40 -2.55 -9.84
N GLU A 66 15.27 -2.89 -10.45
CA GLU A 66 14.31 -1.94 -10.99
C GLU A 66 12.97 -2.05 -10.28
N ASN A 67 12.35 -0.91 -10.05
CA ASN A 67 10.98 -0.83 -9.54
C ASN A 67 9.97 -1.10 -10.65
N LYS A 68 8.87 -1.79 -10.33
CA LYS A 68 7.77 -2.02 -11.26
C LYS A 68 6.72 -0.94 -11.11
N VAL A 69 6.40 -0.25 -12.21
CA VAL A 69 5.39 0.81 -12.22
C VAL A 69 4.13 0.31 -12.93
N TYR A 70 2.99 0.48 -12.27
CA TYR A 70 1.67 0.18 -12.78
C TYR A 70 0.86 1.48 -12.88
N TYR A 71 0.24 1.73 -14.03
CA TYR A 71 -0.67 2.87 -14.21
C TYR A 71 -2.11 2.40 -14.08
N PHE A 72 -2.91 3.13 -13.32
CA PHE A 72 -4.32 2.80 -13.16
C PHE A 72 -5.14 3.48 -14.26
N HIS A 73 -6.15 2.77 -14.74
CA HIS A 73 -7.23 3.33 -15.53
C HIS A 73 -8.51 3.10 -14.75
N THR A 74 -9.13 4.19 -14.29
CA THR A 74 -10.37 4.14 -13.53
C THR A 74 -11.48 4.73 -14.38
N ASP A 75 -12.56 3.99 -14.57
CA ASP A 75 -13.85 4.56 -14.94
C ASP A 75 -14.38 5.40 -13.77
N GLN A 76 -15.03 6.52 -14.08
CA GLN A 76 -15.70 7.30 -13.05
C GLN A 76 -17.01 6.59 -12.68
N ILE A 77 -17.19 6.34 -11.37
CA ILE A 77 -18.42 5.78 -10.78
C ILE A 77 -19.47 6.88 -10.64
#